data_AF-A0A496Z6Y1-F1
#
_entry.id   AF-A0A496Z6Y1-F1
#
_cell.length_a   1.000
_cell.length_b   1.000
_cell.length_c   1.000
_cell.angle_alpha   90.00
_cell.angle_beta   90.00
_cell.angle_gamma   90.00
#
_symmetry.space_group_name_H-M   'P 1'
#
loop_
_entity.id
_entity.type
_entity.pdbx_description
1 polymer ?
#
loop_
_entity_poly.entity_id
_entity_poly.type
_entity_poly.pdbx_seq_one_letter_code
_entity_poly.pdbx_strand_id
1 'polypeptide(L)'
;MHSFPVTALLGPRQCGKSTLARHIVNGREDTVFLDLEKPSDFRKLYDPEFFFHTQKEKLICIDEVQMGPELFPILRVAVDENRRPGAFFLLGSASQDLIRRSSETLAGRIHYIELTPFTYDELAATTLTQDGDPTKLWFRGGFPEAVLARSDTISITWREDFIRTFLERDIPQFGFTIPS
;
A
#
# COMPACT_ATOMS: atom_id res chain seq x y z
N MET A 1 11.69 -4.58 -8.53
CA MET A 1 12.70 -4.41 -7.45
C MET A 1 14.15 -4.43 -7.92
N HIS A 2 14.49 -4.83 -9.15
CA HIS A 2 15.90 -5.04 -9.55
C HIS A 2 16.70 -3.78 -9.90
N SER A 3 16.09 -2.60 -9.92
CA SER A 3 16.75 -1.37 -10.41
C SER A 3 16.77 -0.21 -9.40
N PHE A 4 15.91 -0.23 -8.38
CA PHE A 4 15.79 0.84 -7.40
C PHE A 4 15.92 0.30 -5.97
N PRO A 5 16.59 1.03 -5.07
CA PRO A 5 16.74 0.61 -3.68
C PRO A 5 15.40 0.66 -2.92
N VAL A 6 14.52 1.61 -3.25
CA VAL A 6 13.17 1.70 -2.67
C VAL A 6 12.12 1.51 -3.76
N THR A 7 11.14 0.65 -3.50
CA THR A 7 9.91 0.58 -4.29
C THR A 7 8.74 0.93 -3.38
N ALA A 8 7.82 1.77 -3.84
CA ALA A 8 6.59 2.10 -3.12
C ALA A 8 5.37 1.61 -3.91
N LEU A 9 4.51 0.82 -3.27
CA LEU A 9 3.20 0.42 -3.77
C LEU A 9 2.13 1.31 -3.13
N LEU A 10 1.59 2.20 -3.94
CA LEU A 10 0.57 3.17 -3.54
C LEU A 10 -0.79 2.75 -4.07
N GLY A 11 -1.85 3.20 -3.43
CA GLY A 11 -3.21 2.95 -3.91
C GLY A 11 -4.26 3.18 -2.83
N PRO A 12 -5.56 3.20 -3.18
CA PRO A 12 -6.62 3.46 -2.22
C PRO A 12 -6.64 2.43 -1.09
N ARG A 13 -7.22 2.79 0.05
CA ARG A 13 -7.44 1.83 1.15
C ARG A 13 -8.26 0.65 0.62
N GLN A 14 -7.98 -0.55 1.13
CA GLN A 14 -8.71 -1.78 0.77
C GLN A 14 -8.61 -2.24 -0.70
N CYS A 15 -7.69 -1.70 -1.52
CA CYS A 15 -7.44 -2.24 -2.87
C CYS A 15 -6.56 -3.50 -2.92
N GLY A 16 -6.11 -4.02 -1.76
CA GLY A 16 -5.34 -5.26 -1.69
C GLY A 16 -3.82 -5.12 -1.67
N LYS A 17 -3.28 -3.92 -1.43
CA LYS A 17 -1.82 -3.67 -1.34
C LYS A 17 -1.09 -4.63 -0.41
N SER A 18 -1.53 -4.72 0.85
CA SER A 18 -0.90 -5.59 1.86
C SER A 18 -0.98 -7.06 1.47
N THR A 19 -2.10 -7.49 0.88
CA THR A 19 -2.26 -8.85 0.36
C THR A 19 -1.29 -9.15 -0.77
N LEU A 20 -1.20 -8.25 -1.75
CA LEU A 20 -0.26 -8.38 -2.87
C LEU A 20 1.19 -8.39 -2.38
N ALA A 21 1.53 -7.49 -1.44
CA ALA A 21 2.87 -7.41 -0.91
C ALA A 21 3.26 -8.67 -0.15
N ARG A 22 2.38 -9.19 0.72
CA ARG A 22 2.58 -10.47 1.41
C ARG A 22 2.74 -11.62 0.42
N HIS A 23 1.99 -11.62 -0.68
CA HIS A 23 2.12 -12.64 -1.72
C HIS A 23 3.48 -12.56 -2.43
N ILE A 24 3.94 -11.36 -2.82
CA ILE A 24 5.24 -11.13 -3.47
C ILE A 24 6.41 -11.58 -2.61
N VAL A 25 6.31 -11.39 -1.29
CA VAL A 25 7.39 -11.75 -0.35
C VAL A 25 7.21 -13.13 0.29
N ASN A 26 6.14 -13.85 -0.04
CA ASN A 26 5.88 -15.16 0.52
C ASN A 26 7.00 -16.15 0.12
N GLY A 27 7.49 -16.94 1.06
CA GLY A 27 8.59 -17.89 0.84
C GLY A 27 9.99 -17.25 0.76
N ARG A 28 10.11 -15.94 0.99
CA ARG A 28 11.42 -15.26 1.09
C ARG A 28 11.88 -15.23 2.54
N GLU A 29 12.95 -15.98 2.84
CA GLU A 29 13.56 -16.00 4.19
C GLU A 29 14.29 -14.69 4.52
N ASP A 30 14.67 -13.93 3.49
CA ASP A 30 15.39 -12.66 3.54
C ASP A 30 14.47 -11.44 3.56
N THR A 31 13.29 -11.54 4.19
CA THR A 31 12.32 -10.42 4.29
C THR A 31 11.90 -10.14 5.72
N VAL A 32 11.77 -8.86 6.05
CA VAL A 32 11.13 -8.36 7.27
C VAL A 32 9.90 -7.58 6.86
N PHE A 33 8.73 -7.93 7.43
CA PHE A 33 7.49 -7.21 7.20
C PHE A 33 7.08 -6.48 8.48
N LEU A 34 6.88 -5.17 8.38
CA LEU A 34 6.45 -4.29 9.46
C LEU A 34 5.12 -3.66 9.07
N ASP A 35 4.13 -3.78 9.95
CA ASP A 35 2.86 -3.06 9.83
C ASP A 35 2.86 -1.91 10.84
N LEU A 36 2.92 -0.66 10.36
CA LEU A 36 3.03 0.50 11.26
C LEU A 36 1.74 0.80 12.03
N GLU A 37 0.59 0.24 11.64
CA GLU A 37 -0.62 0.29 12.48
C GLU A 37 -0.51 -0.66 13.68
N LYS A 38 0.37 -1.67 13.61
CA LYS A 38 0.59 -2.64 14.70
C LYS A 38 1.60 -2.12 15.73
N PRO A 39 1.21 -1.89 17.01
CA PRO A 39 2.11 -1.32 18.01
C PRO A 39 3.36 -2.15 18.31
N SER A 40 3.33 -3.47 18.08
CA SER A 40 4.51 -4.32 18.27
C SER A 40 5.56 -4.10 17.18
N ASP A 41 5.13 -3.82 15.95
CA ASP A 41 6.04 -3.62 14.83
C ASP A 41 6.57 -2.19 14.84
N PHE A 42 5.70 -1.23 15.14
CA PHE A 42 6.12 0.16 15.39
C PHE A 42 7.20 0.25 16.47
N ARG A 43 7.06 -0.49 17.59
CA ARG A 43 8.07 -0.53 18.67
C ARG A 43 9.44 -1.07 18.24
N LYS A 44 9.52 -1.89 17.18
CA LYS A 44 10.82 -2.34 16.65
C LYS A 44 11.62 -1.19 16.05
N LEU A 45 10.93 -0.12 15.62
CA LEU A 45 11.49 1.10 15.07
C LEU A 45 11.72 2.18 16.14
N TYR A 46 11.88 1.81 17.41
CA TYR A 46 12.27 2.76 18.46
C TYR A 46 13.64 3.40 18.15
N ASP A 47 14.58 2.60 17.62
CA ASP A 47 15.83 3.06 17.01
C ASP A 47 15.87 2.57 15.55
N PRO A 48 15.30 3.35 14.60
CA PRO A 48 15.16 2.92 13.22
C PRO A 48 16.51 2.87 12.48
N GLU A 49 17.48 3.71 12.84
CA GLU A 49 18.84 3.67 12.27
C GLU A 49 19.51 2.34 12.60
N PHE A 50 19.53 1.97 13.88
CA PHE A 50 20.06 0.68 14.32
C PHE A 50 19.29 -0.49 13.68
N PHE A 51 17.96 -0.42 13.67
CA PHE A 51 17.13 -1.46 13.09
C PHE A 51 17.46 -1.68 11.60
N PHE A 52 17.47 -0.63 10.78
CA PHE A 52 17.80 -0.75 9.36
C PHE A 52 19.22 -1.24 9.13
N HIS A 53 20.19 -0.81 9.95
CA HIS A 53 21.55 -1.32 9.87
C HIS A 53 21.63 -2.83 10.14
N THR A 54 20.94 -3.33 11.17
CA THR A 54 20.96 -4.77 11.49
C THR A 54 20.24 -5.63 10.46
N GLN A 55 19.28 -5.06 9.71
CA GLN A 55 18.51 -5.76 8.67
C GLN A 55 18.98 -5.43 7.25
N LYS A 56 20.15 -4.79 7.06
CA LYS A 56 20.62 -4.26 5.77
C LYS A 56 20.70 -5.26 4.61
N GLU A 57 20.84 -6.55 4.93
CA GLU A 57 20.90 -7.64 3.93
C GLU A 57 19.51 -8.17 3.53
N LYS A 58 18.45 -7.77 4.24
CA LYS A 58 17.07 -8.22 3.99
C LYS A 58 16.27 -7.18 3.23
N LEU A 59 15.21 -7.62 2.55
CA LEU A 59 14.15 -6.73 2.11
C LEU A 59 13.33 -6.28 3.32
N ILE A 60 13.20 -4.98 3.54
CA ILE A 60 12.37 -4.42 4.61
C ILE A 60 11.08 -3.89 3.99
N CYS A 61 9.97 -4.59 4.23
CA CYS A 61 8.64 -4.18 3.84
C CYS A 61 7.97 -3.39 4.97
N ILE A 62 7.50 -2.19 4.69
CA ILE A 62 6.84 -1.30 5.65
C ILE A 62 5.44 -0.98 5.11
N ASP A 63 4.43 -1.51 5.78
CA ASP A 63 3.02 -1.25 5.49
C ASP A 63 2.51 -0.01 6.24
N GLU A 64 1.55 0.68 5.63
CA GLU A 64 0.99 1.94 6.12
C GLU A 64 2.08 2.97 6.46
N VAL A 65 3.09 3.12 5.59
CA VAL A 65 4.28 3.98 5.80
C VAL A 65 3.94 5.45 6.12
N GLN A 66 2.75 5.93 5.74
CA GLN A 66 2.26 7.25 6.12
C GLN A 66 2.04 7.43 7.63
N MET A 67 2.02 6.34 8.41
CA MET A 67 1.95 6.38 9.87
C MET A 67 3.28 6.77 10.53
N GLY A 68 4.41 6.65 9.81
CA GLY A 68 5.75 7.02 10.26
C GLY A 68 6.49 7.91 9.25
N PRO A 69 5.98 9.12 8.93
CA PRO A 69 6.60 10.00 7.94
C PRO A 69 8.02 10.46 8.31
N GLU A 70 8.38 10.44 9.59
CA GLU A 70 9.73 10.69 10.11
C GLU A 70 10.75 9.63 9.68
N LEU A 71 10.31 8.49 9.16
CA LEU A 71 11.20 7.45 8.66
C LEU A 71 11.84 7.82 7.32
N PHE A 72 11.27 8.73 6.52
CA PHE A 72 11.79 9.04 5.18
C PHE A 72 13.24 9.55 5.18
N PRO A 73 13.65 10.51 6.04
CA PRO A 73 15.04 10.92 6.14
C PRO A 73 15.99 9.77 6.51
N ILE A 74 15.53 8.87 7.37
CA ILE A 74 16.32 7.74 7.89
C ILE A 74 16.49 6.68 6.79
N LEU A 75 15.41 6.38 6.06
CA LEU A 75 15.43 5.52 4.87
C LEU A 75 16.41 6.05 3.82
N ARG A 76 16.45 7.37 3.61
CA ARG A 76 17.40 8.00 2.67
C ARG A 76 18.84 7.71 3.07
N VAL A 77 19.19 7.93 4.34
CA VAL A 77 20.54 7.67 4.84
C VAL A 77 20.90 6.19 4.68
N ALA A 78 20.04 5.29 5.13
CA ALA A 78 20.26 3.85 5.01
C ALA A 78 20.44 3.38 3.55
N VAL A 79 19.66 3.96 2.62
CA VAL A 79 19.80 3.68 1.18
C VAL A 79 21.09 4.25 0.61
N ASP A 80 21.51 5.44 1.04
CA ASP A 80 22.76 6.06 0.57
C ASP A 80 23.99 5.29 1.03
N GLU A 81 23.95 4.70 2.24
CA GLU A 81 25.00 3.80 2.74
C GLU A 81 25.04 2.45 2.01
N ASN A 82 23.88 1.90 1.66
CA ASN A 82 23.77 0.63 0.94
C ASN A 82 22.71 0.70 -0.17
N ARG A 83 23.14 1.07 -1.38
CA ARG A 83 22.28 1.26 -2.56
C ARG A 83 21.77 -0.04 -3.20
N ARG A 84 21.66 -1.12 -2.44
CA ARG A 84 21.19 -2.41 -2.91
C ARG A 84 19.76 -2.29 -3.47
N PRO A 85 19.50 -2.73 -4.72
CA PRO A 85 18.14 -2.78 -5.23
C PRO A 85 17.24 -3.68 -4.37
N GLY A 86 16.01 -3.22 -4.11
CA GLY A 86 15.08 -3.95 -3.23
C GLY A 86 15.52 -3.98 -1.77
N ALA A 87 16.11 -2.90 -1.25
CA ALA A 87 16.35 -2.73 0.18
C ALA A 87 15.03 -2.49 0.92
N PHE A 88 14.16 -1.65 0.36
CA PHE A 88 12.89 -1.26 0.99
C PHE A 88 11.69 -1.43 0.05
N PHE A 89 10.59 -1.94 0.63
CA PHE A 89 9.27 -1.97 -0.01
C PHE A 89 8.27 -1.23 0.85
N LEU A 90 7.78 -0.09 0.37
CA LEU A 90 6.88 0.77 1.13
C LEU A 90 5.46 0.57 0.61
N LEU A 91 4.50 0.36 1.50
CA LEU A 91 3.08 0.31 1.15
C LEU A 91 2.38 1.46 1.85
N GLY A 92 1.46 2.11 1.17
CA GLY A 92 0.70 3.20 1.78
C GLY A 92 -0.47 3.65 0.93
N SER A 93 -1.35 4.44 1.53
CA SER A 93 -2.36 5.14 0.75
C SER A 93 -1.70 6.14 -0.19
N ALA A 94 -2.26 6.34 -1.38
CA ALA A 94 -1.75 7.32 -2.36
C ALA A 94 -2.04 8.78 -1.94
N SER A 95 -1.89 9.13 -0.66
CA SER A 95 -2.12 10.51 -0.22
C SER A 95 -1.08 11.46 -0.82
N GLN A 96 -1.51 12.66 -1.16
CA GLN A 96 -0.64 13.67 -1.79
C GLN A 96 0.55 14.01 -0.88
N ASP A 97 0.31 14.07 0.44
CA ASP A 97 1.34 14.30 1.44
C ASP A 97 2.39 13.19 1.47
N LEU A 98 1.97 11.93 1.34
CA LEU A 98 2.88 10.80 1.31
C LEU A 98 3.80 10.89 0.10
N ILE A 99 3.21 11.09 -1.09
CA ILE A 99 3.92 11.21 -2.36
C ILE A 99 4.89 12.39 -2.31
N ARG A 100 4.44 13.54 -1.78
CA ARG A 100 5.28 14.74 -1.70
C ARG A 100 6.47 14.55 -0.78
N ARG A 101 6.25 14.10 0.47
CA ARG A 101 7.33 13.92 1.47
C ARG A 101 8.34 12.87 1.02
N SER A 102 7.85 11.75 0.48
CA SER A 102 8.72 10.69 -0.05
C SER A 102 9.49 11.15 -1.28
N SER A 103 8.89 11.93 -2.17
CA SER A 103 9.56 12.47 -3.36
C SER A 103 10.62 13.51 -3.00
N GLU A 104 10.36 14.40 -2.05
CA GLU A 104 11.33 15.39 -1.57
C GLU A 104 12.55 14.70 -0.91
N THR A 105 12.32 13.60 -0.19
CA THR A 105 13.37 12.95 0.60
C THR A 105 14.12 11.85 -0.16
N LEU A 106 13.41 11.06 -0.98
CA LEU A 106 13.94 9.88 -1.68
C LEU A 106 14.07 10.06 -3.20
N ALA A 107 14.09 11.31 -3.69
CA ALA A 107 14.30 11.62 -5.10
C ALA A 107 15.47 10.82 -5.71
N GLY A 108 15.21 10.18 -6.85
CA GLY A 108 16.19 9.34 -7.57
C GLY A 108 16.54 8.00 -6.89
N ARG A 109 15.88 7.64 -5.79
CA ARG A 109 16.10 6.40 -5.03
C ARG A 109 14.83 5.55 -4.92
N ILE A 110 13.67 6.15 -5.11
CA ILE A 110 12.36 5.51 -5.01
C ILE A 110 11.71 5.36 -6.39
N HIS A 111 11.08 4.21 -6.59
CA HIS A 111 10.17 3.96 -7.71
C HIS A 111 8.75 3.74 -7.18
N TYR A 112 7.78 4.43 -7.76
CA TYR A 112 6.38 4.32 -7.38
C TYR A 112 5.63 3.39 -8.33
N ILE A 113 4.80 2.53 -7.76
CA ILE A 113 3.86 1.66 -8.45
C ILE A 113 2.50 1.96 -7.87
N GLU A 114 1.53 2.26 -8.72
CA GLU A 114 0.15 2.46 -8.30
C GLU A 114 -0.65 1.16 -8.49
N LEU A 115 -1.32 0.74 -7.41
CA LEU A 115 -2.25 -0.37 -7.41
C LEU A 115 -3.67 0.18 -7.38
N THR A 116 -4.35 0.05 -8.51
CA THR A 116 -5.79 0.31 -8.60
C THR A 116 -6.58 -0.84 -7.96
N PRO A 117 -7.86 -0.63 -7.63
CA PRO A 117 -8.79 -1.75 -7.53
C PRO A 117 -8.78 -2.58 -8.82
N PHE A 118 -9.37 -3.77 -8.76
CA PHE A 118 -9.40 -4.68 -9.91
C PHE A 118 -9.98 -3.99 -11.15
N THR A 119 -9.24 -4.13 -12.24
CA THR A 119 -9.67 -3.73 -13.57
C THR A 119 -10.57 -4.80 -14.19
N TYR A 120 -11.28 -4.44 -15.26
CA TYR A 120 -12.07 -5.40 -16.02
C TYR A 120 -11.20 -6.55 -16.54
N ASP A 121 -10.05 -6.24 -17.15
CA ASP A 121 -9.17 -7.24 -17.75
C ASP A 121 -8.63 -8.24 -16.72
N GLU A 122 -8.29 -7.78 -15.51
CA GLU A 122 -7.87 -8.65 -14.40
C GLU A 122 -8.97 -9.61 -13.97
N LEU A 123 -10.23 -9.16 -13.92
CA LEU A 123 -11.36 -10.02 -13.56
C LEU A 123 -11.77 -10.94 -14.70
N ALA A 124 -11.73 -10.46 -15.95
CA ALA A 124 -12.00 -11.20 -17.18
C ALA A 124 -11.03 -12.37 -17.36
N ALA A 125 -9.77 -12.19 -16.93
CA ALA A 125 -8.76 -13.24 -16.93
C ALA A 125 -8.97 -14.32 -15.85
N THR A 126 -9.93 -14.15 -14.94
CA THR A 126 -10.22 -15.10 -13.85
C THR A 126 -11.54 -15.82 -14.06
N THR A 127 -11.71 -16.99 -13.45
CA THR A 127 -12.97 -17.75 -13.46
C THR A 127 -14.12 -17.04 -12.71
N LEU A 128 -13.89 -15.87 -12.11
CA LEU A 128 -14.91 -15.09 -11.41
C LEU A 128 -15.89 -14.38 -12.36
N THR A 129 -15.49 -14.26 -13.62
CA THR A 129 -16.31 -13.76 -14.73
C THR A 129 -16.29 -14.78 -15.86
N GLN A 130 -16.62 -16.05 -15.57
CA GLN A 130 -16.69 -17.10 -16.61
C GLN A 130 -17.58 -16.73 -17.83
N ASP A 131 -18.43 -15.71 -17.71
CA ASP A 131 -19.25 -15.17 -18.80
C ASP A 131 -18.71 -13.86 -19.42
N GLY A 132 -17.58 -13.32 -18.94
CA GLY A 132 -17.03 -12.04 -19.38
C GLY A 132 -17.93 -10.83 -19.11
N ASP A 133 -18.98 -11.00 -18.32
CA ASP A 133 -20.03 -9.99 -18.14
C ASP A 133 -19.51 -8.77 -17.35
N PRO A 134 -19.34 -7.59 -18.00
CA PRO A 134 -18.87 -6.37 -17.33
C PRO A 134 -19.88 -5.85 -16.31
N THR A 135 -21.13 -6.31 -16.36
CA THR A 135 -22.23 -5.85 -15.51
C THR A 135 -21.92 -6.04 -14.03
N LYS A 136 -21.21 -7.10 -13.65
CA LYS A 136 -20.80 -7.33 -12.26
C LYS A 136 -19.83 -6.24 -11.77
N LEU A 137 -18.86 -5.84 -12.60
CA LEU A 137 -17.95 -4.75 -12.27
C LEU A 137 -18.70 -3.41 -12.23
N TRP A 138 -19.65 -3.17 -13.13
CA TRP A 138 -20.46 -1.95 -13.14
C TRP A 138 -21.28 -1.77 -11.87
N PHE A 139 -21.90 -2.83 -11.36
CA PHE A 139 -22.72 -2.75 -10.15
C PHE A 139 -21.93 -2.84 -8.85
N ARG A 140 -20.81 -3.57 -8.83
CA ARG A 140 -20.05 -3.84 -7.60
C ARG A 140 -18.74 -3.06 -7.49
N GLY A 141 -18.29 -2.39 -8.55
CA GLY A 141 -16.99 -1.72 -8.59
C GLY A 141 -15.81 -2.71 -8.54
N GLY A 142 -14.58 -2.17 -8.60
CA GLY A 142 -13.35 -2.97 -8.66
C GLY A 142 -12.74 -3.35 -7.31
N PHE A 143 -13.29 -2.87 -6.19
CA PHE A 143 -12.71 -3.17 -4.88
C PHE A 143 -12.88 -4.66 -4.53
N PRO A 144 -11.82 -5.34 -4.03
CA PRO A 144 -11.86 -6.78 -3.75
C PRO A 144 -13.08 -7.22 -2.93
N GLU A 145 -13.33 -6.58 -1.80
CA GLU A 145 -14.45 -6.93 -0.90
C GLU A 145 -15.82 -6.74 -1.57
N ALA A 146 -15.98 -5.71 -2.39
CA ALA A 146 -17.23 -5.44 -3.10
C ALA A 146 -17.46 -6.43 -4.24
N VAL A 147 -16.45 -6.68 -5.07
CA VAL A 147 -16.58 -7.49 -6.29
C VAL A 147 -16.63 -8.98 -6.00
N LEU A 148 -15.89 -9.44 -4.98
CA LEU A 148 -15.83 -10.83 -4.53
C LEU A 148 -16.94 -11.19 -3.52
N ALA A 149 -17.79 -10.23 -3.16
CA ALA A 149 -18.91 -10.44 -2.24
C ALA A 149 -19.81 -11.61 -2.67
N ARG A 150 -20.31 -12.37 -1.69
CA ARG A 150 -21.18 -13.54 -1.94
C ARG A 150 -22.58 -13.17 -2.45
N SER A 151 -23.04 -11.93 -2.24
CA SER A 151 -24.33 -11.43 -2.71
C SER A 151 -24.27 -9.93 -3.03
N ASP A 152 -25.23 -9.45 -3.82
CA ASP A 152 -25.33 -8.02 -4.16
C ASP A 152 -25.64 -7.15 -2.94
N THR A 153 -26.45 -7.66 -2.01
CA THR A 153 -26.74 -6.96 -0.75
C THR A 153 -25.46 -6.68 0.04
N ILE A 154 -24.60 -7.69 0.22
CA ILE A 154 -23.32 -7.53 0.93
C ILE A 154 -22.41 -6.54 0.18
N SER A 155 -22.37 -6.64 -1.15
CA SER A 155 -21.58 -5.72 -1.99
C SER A 155 -22.05 -4.27 -1.85
N ILE A 156 -23.36 -4.02 -1.85
CA ILE A 156 -23.94 -2.68 -1.66
C ILE A 156 -23.59 -2.15 -0.26
N THR A 157 -23.86 -2.93 0.80
CA THR A 157 -23.59 -2.50 2.17
C THR A 157 -22.12 -2.13 2.36
N TRP A 158 -21.20 -2.97 1.87
CA TRP A 158 -19.77 -2.66 1.95
C TRP A 158 -19.41 -1.37 1.21
N ARG A 159 -19.99 -1.14 0.02
CA ARG A 159 -19.71 0.09 -0.74
C ARG A 159 -20.26 1.33 -0.04
N GLU A 160 -21.44 1.26 0.55
CA GLU A 160 -22.02 2.36 1.32
C GLU A 160 -21.16 2.71 2.54
N ASP A 161 -20.70 1.69 3.28
CA ASP A 161 -19.81 1.87 4.43
C ASP A 161 -18.43 2.43 4.01
N PHE A 162 -17.89 1.94 2.90
CA PHE A 162 -16.65 2.44 2.32
C PHE A 162 -16.78 3.91 1.89
N ILE A 163 -17.82 4.26 1.15
CA ILE A 163 -18.08 5.64 0.70
C ILE A 163 -18.22 6.55 1.93
N ARG A 164 -19.02 6.17 2.91
CA ARG A 164 -19.18 6.94 4.15
C ARG A 164 -17.84 7.19 4.83
N THR A 165 -17.05 6.13 5.06
CA THR A 165 -15.75 6.23 5.71
C THR A 165 -14.77 7.09 4.90
N PHE A 166 -14.77 6.93 3.57
CA PHE A 166 -13.91 7.70 2.68
C PHE A 166 -14.25 9.20 2.73
N LEU A 167 -15.54 9.54 2.69
CA LEU A 167 -16.01 10.92 2.85
C LEU A 167 -15.63 11.46 4.23
N GLU A 168 -15.88 10.73 5.31
CA GLU A 168 -15.68 11.23 6.68
C GLU A 168 -14.21 11.31 7.10
N ARG A 169 -13.33 10.45 6.56
CA ARG A 169 -11.95 10.30 7.04
C ARG A 169 -10.89 10.66 6.01
N ASP A 170 -11.05 10.21 4.78
CA ASP A 170 -9.99 10.34 3.77
C ASP A 170 -10.09 11.69 3.03
N ILE A 171 -11.29 12.15 2.65
CA ILE A 171 -11.46 13.47 1.99
C ILE A 171 -10.93 14.65 2.83
N PRO A 172 -11.20 14.74 4.15
CA PRO A 172 -10.67 15.82 4.97
C PRO A 172 -9.14 15.86 5.04
N GLN A 173 -8.47 14.71 4.90
CA GLN A 173 -7.00 14.64 4.86
C GLN A 173 -6.42 15.28 3.60
N PHE A 174 -7.22 15.46 2.54
CA PHE A 174 -6.83 16.21 1.35
C PHE A 174 -7.11 17.73 1.46
N GLY A 175 -7.54 18.22 2.63
CA GLY A 175 -7.78 19.64 2.88
C GLY A 175 -9.15 20.15 2.44
N PHE A 176 -10.10 19.26 2.13
CA PHE A 176 -11.47 19.62 1.81
C PHE A 176 -12.35 19.57 3.07
N THR A 177 -13.07 20.66 3.37
CA THR A 177 -14.10 20.66 4.42
C THR A 177 -15.44 20.24 3.84
N ILE A 178 -16.01 19.13 4.34
CA ILE A 178 -17.36 18.70 3.98
C ILE A 178 -18.36 19.60 4.73
N PRO A 179 -19.28 20.30 4.03
CA PRO A 179 -20.34 21.05 4.69
C PRO A 179 -21.24 20.08 5.47
N SER A 180 -21.43 20.37 6.75
CA SER A 180 -22.42 19.71 7.62
C SER A 180 -23.85 20.05 7.23
#